data_AF-A0A949QBX8-F1
#
_entry.id   AF-A0A949QBX8-F1
#
_cell.length_a   1.000
_cell.length_b   1.000
_cell.length_c   1.000
_cell.angle_alpha   90.00
_cell.angle_beta   90.00
_cell.angle_gamma   90.00
#
_symmetry.space_group_name_H-M   'P 1'
#
loop_
_entity.id
_entity.type
_entity.pdbx_description
1 polymer ?
#
loop_
_entity_poly.entity_id
_entity_poly.type
_entity_poly.pdbx_seq_one_letter_code
_entity_poly.pdbx_strand_id
1 'polypeptide(L)'
;GVQTPGPGVYDLPLDEKPVMLISHALGEGKFIDEKLVVGTANHARAHPLYSGWNVMAMLSLRLVQGRDGIYYCSNWTTPGNCHDMSFLSGLVCAHAIGAKYPFEEDGEAKKDFHRLRDLMGI
;
A
#
# COMPACT_ATOMS: atom_id res chain seq x y z
N GLY A 1 1.48 -2.47 -10.16
CA GLY A 1 0.06 -2.33 -10.41
C GLY A 1 -0.26 -0.92 -10.50
N VAL A 2 0.11 -0.33 -11.63
CA VAL A 2 -0.76 0.69 -12.16
C VAL A 2 -1.64 -0.10 -13.12
N GLN A 3 -2.79 -0.57 -12.66
CA GLN A 3 -3.81 -1.01 -13.61
C GLN A 3 -4.62 0.23 -13.90
N THR A 4 -4.35 1.05 -14.92
CA THR A 4 -3.53 1.00 -16.15
C THR A 4 -3.54 2.45 -16.65
N PRO A 5 -2.59 2.96 -17.45
CA PRO A 5 -2.86 4.14 -18.25
C PRO A 5 -3.77 3.71 -19.40
N GLY A 6 -5.07 3.58 -19.12
CA GLY A 6 -6.10 3.22 -20.10
C GLY A 6 -5.88 1.88 -20.84
N PRO A 7 -6.79 1.55 -21.76
CA PRO A 7 -6.54 0.55 -22.80
C PRO A 7 -5.35 0.99 -23.67
N GLY A 8 -4.46 0.05 -24.04
CA GLY A 8 -3.38 0.29 -25.01
C GLY A 8 -1.94 0.35 -24.45
N VAL A 9 -1.74 0.42 -23.14
CA VAL A 9 -0.38 0.45 -22.54
C VAL A 9 0.21 -0.95 -22.28
N TYR A 10 -0.64 -1.97 -22.23
CA TYR A 10 -0.20 -3.34 -21.96
C TYR A 10 0.75 -3.87 -23.06
N ASP A 11 0.49 -3.46 -24.29
CA ASP A 11 1.21 -3.90 -25.49
C ASP A 11 2.39 -2.98 -25.85
N LEU A 12 2.66 -1.93 -25.07
CA LEU A 12 3.75 -1.00 -25.35
C LEU A 12 5.12 -1.66 -25.07
N PRO A 13 6.13 -1.40 -25.92
CA PRO A 13 7.53 -1.67 -25.63
C PRO A 13 7.96 -1.10 -24.27
N LEU A 14 8.93 -1.74 -23.63
CA LEU A 14 9.31 -1.45 -22.24
C LEU A 14 9.82 -0.01 -22.04
N ASP A 15 10.47 0.53 -23.07
CA ASP A 15 11.01 1.89 -23.19
C ASP A 15 9.93 2.97 -23.37
N GLU A 16 8.73 2.60 -23.82
CA GLU A 16 7.59 3.51 -24.02
C GLU A 16 6.62 3.54 -22.84
N LYS A 17 6.85 2.72 -21.80
CA LYS A 17 5.97 2.66 -20.63
C LYS A 17 6.16 3.88 -19.72
N PRO A 18 5.07 4.48 -19.18
CA PRO A 18 5.18 5.63 -18.31
C PRO A 18 5.90 5.29 -17.00
N VAL A 19 6.63 6.28 -16.47
CA VAL A 19 7.39 6.18 -15.22
C VAL A 19 6.46 5.82 -14.07
N MET A 20 6.73 4.70 -13.39
CA MET A 20 5.95 4.28 -12.22
C MET A 20 6.33 5.11 -10.99
N LEU A 21 5.33 5.48 -10.18
CA LEU A 21 5.49 6.25 -8.93
C LEU A 21 6.32 5.51 -7.86
N ILE A 22 6.47 4.18 -8.01
CA ILE A 22 7.52 3.40 -7.35
C ILE A 22 8.52 3.10 -8.43
N SER A 23 9.53 3.96 -8.56
CA SER A 23 10.67 3.58 -9.35
C SER A 23 11.37 2.44 -8.59
N HIS A 24 11.52 1.29 -9.24
CA HIS A 24 12.87 0.74 -9.21
C HIS A 24 13.69 1.85 -9.85
N ALA A 25 14.39 2.65 -9.06
CA ALA A 25 15.15 3.77 -9.56
C ALA A 25 16.08 3.25 -10.66
N LEU A 26 15.66 3.40 -11.91
CA LEU A 26 16.51 3.21 -13.07
C LEU A 26 17.35 4.48 -13.11
N GLY A 27 18.36 4.53 -12.23
CA GLY A 27 19.46 5.47 -12.37
C GLY A 27 20.15 5.25 -13.71
N GLU A 28 21.01 6.20 -14.08
CA GLU A 28 21.62 6.37 -15.43
C GLU A 28 22.40 5.16 -16.01
N GLY A 29 22.38 3.98 -15.39
CA GLY A 29 23.20 2.84 -15.78
C GLY A 29 22.52 1.47 -15.78
N LYS A 30 21.23 1.33 -16.10
CA LYS A 30 20.59 -0.01 -16.12
C LYS A 30 19.63 -0.23 -17.29
N PHE A 31 20.20 -0.54 -18.45
CA PHE A 31 19.50 -1.36 -19.44
C PHE A 31 19.33 -2.76 -18.86
N ILE A 32 18.15 -3.36 -19.03
CA ILE A 32 17.92 -4.74 -18.67
C ILE A 32 18.66 -5.60 -19.71
N ASP A 33 19.63 -6.40 -19.27
CA ASP A 33 20.25 -7.41 -20.13
C ASP A 33 19.24 -8.55 -20.34
N GLU A 34 18.65 -8.59 -21.54
CA GLU A 34 17.63 -9.58 -21.91
C GLU A 34 18.12 -11.03 -21.75
N LYS A 35 19.43 -11.28 -21.85
CA LYS A 35 20.01 -12.62 -21.69
C LYS A 35 20.00 -13.12 -20.25
N LEU A 36 19.85 -12.21 -19.29
CA LEU A 36 19.78 -12.52 -17.86
C LEU A 36 18.33 -12.62 -17.35
N VAL A 37 17.34 -12.40 -18.22
CA VAL A 37 15.93 -12.50 -17.86
C VAL A 37 15.53 -13.97 -17.73
N VAL A 38 15.33 -14.42 -16.49
CA VAL A 38 14.89 -15.80 -16.19
C VAL A 38 13.37 -15.98 -16.21
N GLY A 39 12.61 -14.88 -16.33
CA GLY A 39 11.15 -14.91 -16.40
C GLY A 39 10.52 -13.52 -16.24
N THR A 40 9.22 -13.45 -16.48
CA THR A 40 8.43 -12.22 -16.33
C THR A 40 7.51 -12.32 -15.12
N ALA A 41 7.48 -11.28 -14.29
CA ALA A 41 6.54 -11.18 -13.18
C ALA A 41 5.54 -10.05 -13.42
N ASN A 42 4.25 -10.34 -13.22
CA ASN A 42 3.21 -9.32 -13.32
C ASN A 42 2.94 -8.72 -11.93
N HIS A 43 3.54 -7.56 -11.66
CA HIS A 43 3.27 -6.82 -10.43
C HIS A 43 2.05 -5.91 -10.53
N ALA A 44 1.18 -6.05 -11.54
CA ALA A 44 0.08 -5.13 -11.86
C ALA A 44 -1.01 -4.99 -10.77
N ARG A 45 -0.92 -5.71 -9.65
CA ARG A 45 -1.80 -5.52 -8.47
C ARG A 45 -1.05 -5.45 -7.13
N ALA A 46 0.27 -5.36 -7.16
CA ALA A 46 1.08 -5.36 -5.94
C ALA A 46 1.00 -4.05 -5.13
N HIS A 47 0.46 -2.98 -5.71
CA HIS A 47 0.39 -1.67 -5.06
C HIS A 47 -0.99 -1.03 -5.23
N PRO A 48 -1.49 -0.31 -4.22
CA PRO A 48 -2.66 0.54 -4.34
C PRO A 48 -2.43 1.63 -5.40
N LEU A 49 -3.44 1.87 -6.22
CA LEU A 49 -3.45 3.03 -7.10
C LEU A 49 -3.96 4.24 -6.28
N TYR A 50 -3.12 5.26 -6.08
CA TYR A 50 -3.51 6.49 -5.35
C TYR A 50 -4.19 7.51 -6.27
N SER A 51 -5.24 7.07 -6.97
CA SER A 51 -6.15 8.02 -7.61
C SER A 51 -6.98 8.73 -6.55
N GLY A 52 -7.45 9.95 -6.83
CA GLY A 52 -8.33 10.67 -5.89
C GLY A 52 -9.55 9.85 -5.46
N TRP A 53 -10.14 9.10 -6.39
CA TRP A 53 -11.25 8.18 -6.10
C TRP A 53 -10.86 7.04 -5.17
N ASN A 54 -9.70 6.43 -5.37
CA ASN A 54 -9.24 5.37 -4.48
C ASN A 54 -8.91 5.92 -3.10
N VAL A 55 -8.22 7.06 -2.99
CA VAL A 55 -7.96 7.69 -1.69
C VAL A 55 -9.27 7.98 -0.96
N MET A 56 -10.30 8.47 -1.65
CA MET A 56 -11.62 8.66 -1.05
C MET A 56 -12.27 7.35 -0.59
N ALA A 57 -12.15 6.26 -1.37
CA ALA A 57 -12.62 4.94 -0.97
C ALA A 57 -11.84 4.37 0.23
N MET A 58 -10.53 4.57 0.29
CA MET A 58 -9.69 4.18 1.43
C MET A 58 -10.12 4.94 2.68
N LEU A 59 -10.33 6.26 2.57
CA LEU A 59 -10.76 7.11 3.67
C LEU A 59 -12.20 6.82 4.12
N SER A 60 -13.06 6.24 3.26
CA SER A 60 -14.42 5.85 3.63
C SER A 60 -14.49 4.52 4.38
N LEU A 61 -13.45 3.68 4.31
CA LEU A 61 -13.38 2.41 5.06
C LEU A 61 -13.55 2.61 6.57
N ARG A 62 -13.14 3.76 7.11
CA ARG A 62 -13.34 4.09 8.53
C ARG A 62 -14.80 3.98 8.99
N LEU A 63 -15.75 4.13 8.06
CA LEU A 63 -17.18 4.06 8.35
C LEU A 63 -17.68 2.63 8.58
N VAL A 64 -16.88 1.62 8.23
CA VAL A 64 -17.24 0.20 8.34
C VAL A 64 -16.26 -0.61 9.19
N GLN A 65 -15.20 0.01 9.72
CA GLN A 65 -14.29 -0.67 10.64
C GLN A 65 -15.02 -1.13 11.90
N GLY A 66 -14.79 -2.37 12.31
CA GLY A 66 -15.39 -2.99 13.49
C GLY A 66 -16.88 -3.33 13.36
N ARG A 67 -17.52 -3.02 12.22
CA ARG A 67 -18.91 -3.41 11.98
C ARG A 67 -18.99 -4.93 11.88
N ASP A 68 -19.92 -5.50 12.64
CA ASP A 68 -20.11 -6.96 12.76
C ASP A 68 -18.82 -7.70 13.21
N GLY A 69 -17.94 -7.01 13.94
CA GLY A 69 -16.66 -7.56 14.40
C GLY A 69 -15.60 -7.72 13.30
N ILE A 70 -15.82 -7.15 12.11
CA ILE A 70 -14.90 -7.24 10.98
C ILE A 70 -14.01 -6.00 10.92
N TYR A 71 -12.70 -6.23 10.80
CA TYR A 71 -11.69 -5.18 10.68
C TYR A 71 -10.85 -5.38 9.42
N TYR A 72 -10.45 -4.28 8.80
CA TYR A 72 -9.69 -4.28 7.54
C TYR A 72 -8.34 -3.61 7.76
N CYS A 73 -7.25 -4.36 7.53
CA CYS A 73 -5.88 -3.86 7.55
C CYS A 73 -5.10 -4.32 6.32
N SER A 74 -4.45 -3.39 5.62
CA SER A 74 -3.51 -3.64 4.53
C SER A 74 -2.91 -2.31 4.07
N ASN A 75 -2.00 -2.38 3.10
CA ASN A 75 -1.54 -1.19 2.38
C ASN A 75 -2.69 -0.41 1.70
N TRP A 76 -3.74 -1.11 1.25
CA TRP A 76 -4.88 -0.48 0.59
C TRP A 76 -5.88 0.13 1.58
N THR A 77 -5.83 -0.19 2.88
CA THR A 77 -6.82 0.33 3.84
C THR A 77 -6.41 1.68 4.44
N THR A 78 -5.29 2.24 3.98
CA THR A 78 -4.72 3.49 4.48
C THR A 78 -4.37 4.41 3.30
N PRO A 79 -4.52 5.74 3.42
CA PRO A 79 -4.29 6.68 2.32
C PRO A 79 -2.81 6.92 1.98
N GLY A 80 -1.90 6.05 2.42
CA GLY A 80 -0.47 6.12 2.17
C GLY A 80 0.07 4.77 1.70
N ASN A 81 1.26 4.79 1.10
CA ASN A 81 1.98 3.59 0.66
C ASN A 81 3.22 3.46 1.53
N CYS A 82 3.34 2.36 2.28
CA CYS A 82 4.60 1.91 2.87
C CYS A 82 4.38 0.62 3.66
N HIS A 83 5.45 -0.16 3.83
CA HIS A 83 5.43 -1.36 4.67
C HIS A 83 5.08 -1.04 6.12
N ASP A 84 5.58 0.09 6.65
CA ASP A 84 5.36 0.49 8.04
C ASP A 84 3.88 0.78 8.32
N MET A 85 3.21 1.55 7.46
CA MET A 85 1.78 1.82 7.58
C MET A 85 0.95 0.53 7.47
N SER A 86 1.33 -0.36 6.54
CA SER A 86 0.65 -1.65 6.36
C SER A 86 0.78 -2.52 7.60
N PHE A 87 1.98 -2.63 8.15
CA PHE A 87 2.27 -3.39 9.36
C PHE A 87 1.53 -2.82 10.57
N LEU A 88 1.62 -1.50 10.77
CA LEU A 88 0.99 -0.81 11.89
C LEU A 88 -0.54 -0.92 11.83
N SER A 89 -1.15 -0.88 10.64
CA SER A 89 -2.60 -1.09 10.48
C SER A 89 -3.06 -2.46 11.00
N GLY A 90 -2.22 -3.49 10.83
CA GLY A 90 -2.47 -4.83 11.37
C GLY A 90 -2.42 -4.84 12.91
N LEU A 91 -1.47 -4.12 13.51
CA LEU A 91 -1.39 -3.95 14.96
C LEU A 91 -2.61 -3.20 15.51
N VAL A 92 -3.09 -2.17 14.80
CA VAL A 92 -4.32 -1.45 15.18
C VAL A 92 -5.52 -2.39 15.21
N CYS A 93 -5.73 -3.17 14.15
CA CYS A 93 -6.85 -4.13 14.11
C CYS A 93 -6.71 -5.24 15.15
N ALA A 94 -5.49 -5.77 15.36
CA ALA A 94 -5.23 -6.77 16.39
C ALA A 94 -5.53 -6.22 17.80
N HIS A 95 -5.14 -4.96 18.06
CA HIS A 95 -5.45 -4.30 19.32
C HIS A 95 -6.94 -4.08 19.52
N ALA A 96 -7.67 -3.72 18.45
CA ALA A 96 -9.12 -3.53 18.48
C ALA A 96 -9.88 -4.81 18.87
N ILE A 97 -9.36 -5.99 18.50
CA ILE A 97 -9.92 -7.29 18.89
C ILE A 97 -9.36 -7.84 20.22
N GLY A 98 -8.61 -7.03 20.97
CA GLY A 98 -8.17 -7.33 22.35
C GLY A 98 -6.71 -7.73 22.53
N ALA A 99 -5.89 -7.71 21.48
CA ALA A 99 -4.45 -7.95 21.64
C ALA A 99 -3.75 -6.77 22.33
N LYS A 100 -2.67 -7.04 23.07
CA LYS A 100 -1.82 -5.98 23.62
C LYS A 100 -0.96 -5.36 22.51
N TYR A 101 -0.75 -4.04 22.55
CA TYR A 101 0.20 -3.39 21.66
C TYR A 101 1.63 -3.81 22.06
N PRO A 102 2.50 -4.25 21.14
CA PRO A 102 3.80 -4.80 21.49
C PRO A 102 4.88 -3.77 21.88
N PHE A 103 4.66 -2.48 21.59
CA PHE A 103 5.65 -1.41 21.78
C PHE A 103 5.19 -0.38 22.82
N GLU A 104 4.72 -0.85 23.98
CA GLU A 104 4.18 0.02 25.04
C GLU A 104 5.21 1.00 25.62
N GLU A 105 6.49 0.67 25.60
CA GLU A 105 7.54 1.50 26.21
C GLU A 105 8.12 2.55 25.25
N ASP A 106 7.77 2.49 23.96
CA ASP A 106 8.25 3.42 22.93
C ASP A 106 7.21 4.53 22.67
N GLY A 107 7.55 5.75 23.11
CA GLY A 107 6.67 6.91 23.00
C GLY A 107 6.39 7.35 21.55
N GLU A 108 7.36 7.24 20.65
CA GLU A 108 7.15 7.62 19.24
C GLU A 108 6.35 6.54 18.51
N ALA A 109 6.61 5.26 18.77
CA ALA A 109 5.81 4.16 18.22
C ALA A 109 4.34 4.25 18.65
N LYS A 110 4.07 4.61 19.92
CA LYS A 110 2.71 4.85 20.42
C LYS A 110 2.01 5.99 19.71
N LYS A 111 2.72 7.10 19.50
CA LYS A 111 2.18 8.27 18.82
C LYS A 111 1.76 7.94 17.39
N ASP A 112 2.57 7.19 16.66
CA ASP A 112 2.22 6.75 15.30
C ASP A 112 1.07 5.73 15.32
N PHE A 113 1.05 4.81 16.28
CA PHE A 113 -0.08 3.90 16.50
C PHE A 113 -1.40 4.65 16.71
N HIS A 114 -1.42 5.64 17.61
CA HIS A 114 -2.62 6.43 17.89
C HIS A 114 -3.06 7.26 16.68
N ARG A 115 -2.12 7.90 15.97
CA ARG A 115 -2.41 8.66 14.75
C ARG A 115 -3.04 7.79 13.67
N LEU A 116 -2.48 6.60 13.45
CA LEU A 116 -3.00 5.68 12.44
C LEU A 116 -4.35 5.12 12.86
N ARG A 117 -4.52 4.79 14.13
CA ARG A 117 -5.80 4.34 14.69
C ARG A 117 -6.91 5.38 14.46
N ASP A 118 -6.64 6.65 14.79
CA ASP A 118 -7.59 7.74 14.58
C ASP A 118 -7.92 7.94 13.08
N LEU A 119 -6.92 7.79 12.21
CA LEU A 119 -7.11 7.83 10.75
C LEU A 119 -8.01 6.69 10.25
N MET A 120 -7.84 5.49 10.81
CA MET A 120 -8.64 4.30 10.49
C MET A 120 -10.04 4.34 11.12
N GLY A 121 -10.30 5.22 12.08
CA GLY A 121 -11.60 5.33 12.76
C GLY A 121 -11.92 4.13 13.66
N ILE A 122 -10.89 3.55 14.28
CA ILE A 122 -10.98 2.47 15.28
C ILE A 122 -10.77 3.07 16.67
#